data_AF-A0AAN6TJ81-F1
#
_entry.id   AF-A0AAN6TJ81-F1
#
_cell.length_a   1.000
_cell.length_b   1.000
_cell.length_c   1.000
_cell.angle_alpha   90.00
_cell.angle_beta   90.00
_cell.angle_gamma   90.00
#
_symmetry.space_group_name_H-M   'P 1'
#
loop_
_entity.id
_entity.type
_entity.pdbx_description
1 polymer ?
#
loop_
_entity_poly.entity_id
_entity_poly.type
_entity_poly.pdbx_seq_one_letter_code
_entity_poly.pdbx_strand_id
1 'polypeptide(L)'
;MGDAFQAEVSVAWSQTCWTRAAAYVRLQTAAEVANALGIVKETGTKFALRSTGHNPNAGFSSAGDTGVVLDLRNLASRELDAEGIAKVGAGNTFGEVYAWLAEHDRSAIGGRDEQVGVAGFLLGGGMGAFPNLYGFGADGIKSAEVVLADGRIVNANAQENQDLYRALKGGGSNFGTHGPNGDTGVVTRFDLYTYPLLKIQYTINLYNPQDYVAIIDATVKVQEAMEKDTKIGSFTNFNAQFVAVGLLHAGTSSERLDAFQPFWDLNSLITTACPTTEGTLLSLAQTVSTRHQQNDGKRRIYSVTTRVSRELYGGIYRLYREAVKELPEGYVLHFTAQPVGTAAVQAGEDRGGNSLGLEKTPQCWWVFTCEWARKDDDAPAEKALGFLEEKVEALARGKGLLLAYKSANFATGHQKVLHSYGAENLSRLKETAAKYDPEGFFQKLQYGGFLLRDNA
;
A
#
# COMPACT_ATOMS: atom_id res chain seq x y z
N MET A 1 -1.79 -4.10 34.49
CA MET A 1 -1.73 -3.24 33.28
C MET A 1 -3.08 -2.57 33.15
N GLY A 2 -3.12 -1.24 33.03
CA GLY A 2 -4.39 -0.48 32.98
C GLY A 2 -5.08 -0.52 31.62
N ASP A 3 -6.33 -0.06 31.59
CA ASP A 3 -7.23 -0.13 30.42
C ASP A 3 -6.67 0.56 29.17
N ALA A 4 -5.94 1.67 29.34
CA ALA A 4 -5.30 2.39 28.25
C ALA A 4 -4.25 1.53 27.50
N PHE A 5 -3.52 0.67 28.22
CA PHE A 5 -2.56 -0.25 27.59
C PHE A 5 -3.29 -1.38 26.85
N GLN A 6 -4.39 -1.89 27.42
CA GLN A 6 -5.17 -2.97 26.76
C GLN A 6 -5.84 -2.49 25.47
N ALA A 7 -6.33 -1.24 25.45
CA ALA A 7 -6.85 -0.62 24.24
C ALA A 7 -5.79 -0.50 23.12
N GLU A 8 -4.51 -0.34 23.47
CA GLU A 8 -3.43 -0.31 22.49
C GLU A 8 -3.08 -1.68 21.91
N VAL A 9 -3.44 -2.74 22.62
CA VAL A 9 -3.22 -4.14 22.24
C VAL A 9 -4.38 -4.70 21.40
N SER A 10 -5.53 -4.01 21.29
CA SER A 10 -6.74 -4.60 20.70
C SER A 10 -7.24 -4.00 19.37
N VAL A 11 -6.58 -2.99 18.80
CA VAL A 11 -7.07 -2.28 17.60
C VAL A 11 -6.22 -2.60 16.37
N ALA A 12 -6.27 -3.84 15.89
CA ALA A 12 -5.50 -4.26 14.74
C ALA A 12 -6.39 -4.41 13.51
N TRP A 13 -5.93 -3.88 12.37
CA TRP A 13 -6.47 -4.32 11.08
C TRP A 13 -6.28 -5.84 10.98
N SER A 14 -5.07 -6.37 11.21
CA SER A 14 -4.79 -7.81 11.24
C SER A 14 -4.14 -8.27 12.54
N GLN A 15 -4.54 -9.43 13.05
CA GLN A 15 -3.98 -10.00 14.29
C GLN A 15 -2.55 -10.53 14.15
N THR A 16 -2.04 -10.75 12.93
CA THR A 16 -0.64 -11.16 12.71
C THR A 16 0.34 -10.06 13.09
N CYS A 17 -0.06 -8.80 13.01
CA CYS A 17 0.80 -7.64 13.24
C CYS A 17 0.52 -6.91 14.56
N TRP A 18 -0.22 -7.53 15.48
CA TRP A 18 -0.52 -6.94 16.80
C TRP A 18 0.06 -7.80 17.92
N THR A 19 1.37 -7.68 18.09
CA THR A 19 2.12 -8.31 19.17
C THR A 19 2.28 -7.36 20.35
N ARG A 20 2.35 -7.91 21.56
CA ARG A 20 2.56 -7.13 22.78
C ARG A 20 3.96 -6.49 22.76
N ALA A 21 4.01 -5.19 23.04
CA ALA A 21 5.23 -4.41 23.22
C ALA A 21 5.45 -4.06 24.71
N ALA A 22 6.68 -3.69 25.07
CA ALA A 22 7.02 -3.19 26.40
C ALA A 22 6.28 -1.88 26.72
N ALA A 23 6.17 -1.00 25.72
CA ALA A 23 5.45 0.26 25.81
C ALA A 23 4.93 0.73 24.45
N TYR A 24 3.86 1.53 24.47
CA TYR A 24 3.34 2.27 23.34
C TYR A 24 3.44 3.77 23.65
N VAL A 25 4.19 4.51 22.84
CA VAL A 25 4.47 5.93 23.07
C VAL A 25 3.73 6.74 22.02
N ARG A 26 2.68 7.46 22.41
CA ARG A 26 1.91 8.33 21.51
C ARG A 26 2.60 9.67 21.33
N LEU A 27 3.02 9.96 20.10
CA LEU A 27 3.81 11.13 19.74
C LEU A 27 2.93 12.13 18.98
N GLN A 28 2.99 13.40 19.38
CA GLN A 28 2.11 14.47 18.90
C GLN A 28 2.84 15.51 18.06
N THR A 29 4.16 15.58 18.15
CA THR A 29 4.98 16.55 17.42
C THR A 29 6.27 15.94 16.91
N ALA A 30 6.88 16.56 15.91
CA ALA A 30 8.19 16.16 15.41
C ALA A 30 9.30 16.24 16.48
N ALA A 31 9.21 17.20 17.41
CA ALA A 31 10.13 17.29 18.55
C ALA A 31 9.98 16.11 19.52
N GLU A 32 8.76 15.64 19.78
CA GLU A 32 8.54 14.42 20.58
C GLU A 32 9.10 13.18 19.89
N VAL A 33 8.95 13.08 18.57
CA VAL A 33 9.58 12.00 17.79
C VAL A 33 11.10 12.05 17.95
N ALA A 34 11.72 13.23 17.84
CA ALA A 34 13.17 13.39 17.99
C ALA A 34 13.64 12.95 19.39
N ASN A 35 12.93 13.39 20.44
CA ASN A 35 13.22 12.99 21.82
C ASN A 35 13.08 11.48 22.01
N ALA A 36 12.03 10.86 21.45
CA ALA A 36 11.82 9.42 21.53
C ALA A 36 12.94 8.64 20.83
N LEU A 37 13.38 9.08 19.64
CA LEU A 37 14.52 8.49 18.94
C LEU A 37 15.83 8.63 19.75
N GLY A 38 16.04 9.78 20.39
CA GLY A 38 17.18 9.98 21.29
C GLY A 38 17.21 8.98 22.44
N ILE A 39 16.07 8.75 23.10
CA ILE A 39 15.93 7.74 24.17
C ILE A 39 16.17 6.33 23.62
N VAL A 40 15.62 6.01 22.46
CA VAL A 40 15.85 4.72 21.80
C VAL A 40 17.35 4.53 21.48
N LYS A 41 18.05 5.59 21.04
CA LYS A 41 19.50 5.57 20.76
C LYS A 41 20.30 5.31 22.02
N GLU A 42 20.02 6.05 23.08
CA GLU A 42 20.72 5.93 24.38
C GLU A 42 20.51 4.55 25.02
N THR A 43 19.29 4.00 24.91
CA THR A 43 18.94 2.72 25.54
C THR A 43 19.24 1.50 24.67
N GLY A 44 19.45 1.67 23.36
CA GLY A 44 19.57 0.56 22.40
C GLY A 44 18.29 -0.26 22.27
N THR A 45 17.14 0.29 22.66
CA THR A 45 15.86 -0.44 22.67
C THR A 45 15.39 -0.69 21.24
N LYS A 46 14.88 -1.88 20.94
CA LYS A 46 14.24 -2.14 19.64
C LYS A 46 12.93 -1.38 19.55
N PHE A 47 12.62 -0.81 18.39
CA PHE A 47 11.36 -0.08 18.19
C PHE A 47 10.65 -0.44 16.88
N ALA A 48 9.36 -0.16 16.84
CA ALA A 48 8.55 -0.17 15.62
C ALA A 48 7.78 1.14 15.48
N LEU A 49 7.51 1.53 14.24
CA LEU A 49 6.70 2.71 13.92
C LEU A 49 5.27 2.29 13.62
N ARG A 50 4.31 2.99 14.22
CA ARG A 50 2.89 2.74 13.97
C ARG A 50 2.17 4.02 13.61
N SER A 51 1.59 4.04 12.41
CA SER A 51 0.49 4.95 12.06
C SER A 51 -0.82 4.19 12.30
N THR A 52 -1.55 3.75 11.27
CA THR A 52 -2.79 2.96 11.50
C THR A 52 -2.56 1.46 11.70
N GLY A 53 -1.36 0.94 11.38
CA GLY A 53 -1.04 -0.49 11.52
C GLY A 53 -1.74 -1.41 10.51
N HIS A 54 -2.06 -0.88 9.33
CA HIS A 54 -2.74 -1.60 8.23
C HIS A 54 -1.83 -2.59 7.46
N ASN A 55 -0.59 -2.80 7.89
CA ASN A 55 0.33 -3.78 7.29
C ASN A 55 0.32 -5.07 8.14
N PRO A 56 0.02 -6.26 7.57
CA PRO A 56 -0.18 -7.47 8.35
C PRO A 56 1.12 -8.18 8.76
N ASN A 57 2.30 -7.61 8.48
CA ASN A 57 3.56 -8.23 8.86
C ASN A 57 3.87 -7.99 10.35
N ALA A 58 4.10 -9.09 11.08
CA ALA A 58 4.58 -9.03 12.45
C ALA A 58 5.87 -8.21 12.54
N GLY A 59 5.99 -7.34 13.54
CA GLY A 59 7.19 -6.53 13.72
C GLY A 59 7.26 -5.25 12.89
N PHE A 60 6.32 -5.01 11.97
CA PHE A 60 6.37 -3.81 11.10
C PHE A 60 5.69 -2.61 11.76
N SER A 61 4.53 -2.84 12.37
CA SER A 61 3.82 -1.86 13.21
C SER A 61 3.59 -2.38 14.64
N SER A 62 4.33 -3.41 15.02
CA SER A 62 4.37 -3.96 16.37
C SER A 62 5.80 -4.27 16.77
N ALA A 63 6.02 -4.45 18.07
CA ALA A 63 7.30 -4.88 18.63
C ALA A 63 7.09 -6.12 19.51
N GLY A 64 8.18 -6.76 19.93
CA GLY A 64 8.16 -7.81 20.96
C GLY A 64 8.09 -7.24 22.38
N ASP A 65 7.96 -8.12 23.38
CA ASP A 65 7.78 -7.77 24.80
C ASP A 65 8.88 -6.86 25.40
N THR A 66 10.04 -6.77 24.74
CA THR A 66 11.19 -5.95 25.15
C THR A 66 11.37 -4.69 24.30
N GLY A 67 10.59 -4.53 23.23
CA GLY A 67 10.66 -3.37 22.34
C GLY A 67 9.52 -2.37 22.57
N VAL A 68 9.66 -1.18 22.01
CA VAL A 68 8.66 -0.11 22.11
C VAL A 68 7.99 0.17 20.77
N VAL A 69 6.72 0.58 20.79
CA VAL A 69 6.04 1.08 19.60
C VAL A 69 5.95 2.59 19.71
N LEU A 70 6.56 3.28 18.74
CA LEU A 70 6.43 4.71 18.55
C LEU A 70 5.21 4.98 17.68
N ASP A 71 4.18 5.52 18.31
CA ASP A 71 2.85 5.68 17.73
C ASP A 71 2.64 7.11 17.23
N LEU A 72 2.46 7.24 15.93
CA LEU A 72 2.39 8.47 15.18
C LEU A 72 0.94 8.96 14.98
N ARG A 73 -0.08 8.24 15.47
CA ARG A 73 -1.50 8.58 15.20
C ARG A 73 -1.90 9.97 15.68
N ASN A 74 -1.21 10.52 16.68
CA ASN A 74 -1.48 11.88 17.15
C ASN A 74 -0.80 12.96 16.28
N LEU A 75 0.03 12.61 15.30
CA LEU A 75 0.47 13.51 14.23
C LEU A 75 -0.66 13.69 13.20
N ALA A 76 -1.78 14.25 13.66
CA ALA A 76 -3.04 14.33 12.92
C ALA A 76 -3.31 15.73 12.32
N SER A 77 -2.27 16.58 12.21
CA SER A 77 -2.41 17.91 11.61
C SER A 77 -2.81 17.84 10.14
N ARG A 78 -3.61 18.81 9.70
CA ARG A 78 -4.06 19.00 8.32
C ARG A 78 -4.15 20.49 8.04
N GLU A 79 -3.38 20.98 7.07
CA GLU A 79 -3.34 22.39 6.65
C GLU A 79 -3.30 22.44 5.13
N LEU A 80 -4.02 23.39 4.52
CA LEU A 80 -3.97 23.66 3.08
C LEU A 80 -3.34 25.03 2.89
N ASP A 81 -2.22 25.11 2.17
CA ASP A 81 -1.58 26.40 1.89
C ASP A 81 -2.27 27.16 0.74
N ALA A 82 -1.83 28.40 0.49
CA ALA A 82 -2.41 29.28 -0.52
C ALA A 82 -2.25 28.74 -1.95
N GLU A 83 -1.23 27.91 -2.18
CA GLU A 83 -0.97 27.23 -3.45
C GLU A 83 -1.79 25.94 -3.62
N GLY A 84 -2.57 25.56 -2.61
CA GLY A 84 -3.38 24.36 -2.61
C GLY A 84 -2.58 23.09 -2.36
N ILE A 85 -1.46 23.15 -1.65
CA ILE A 85 -0.71 21.97 -1.18
C ILE A 85 -1.23 21.57 0.19
N ALA A 86 -1.54 20.29 0.34
CA ALA A 86 -2.05 19.74 1.59
C ALA A 86 -0.91 19.24 2.46
N LYS A 87 -0.68 19.90 3.58
CA LYS A 87 0.27 19.48 4.62
C LYS A 87 -0.45 18.57 5.60
N VAL A 88 -0.13 17.30 5.57
CA VAL A 88 -0.84 16.23 6.30
C VAL A 88 0.13 15.51 7.21
N GLY A 89 -0.16 15.49 8.51
CA GLY A 89 0.62 14.72 9.49
C GLY A 89 0.56 13.21 9.23
N ALA A 90 1.64 12.51 9.56
CA ALA A 90 1.81 11.08 9.28
C ALA A 90 0.81 10.14 10.00
N GLY A 91 0.11 10.65 11.02
CA GLY A 91 -0.87 9.92 11.81
C GLY A 91 -2.25 9.76 11.17
N ASN A 92 -2.54 10.56 10.13
CA ASN A 92 -3.85 10.59 9.50
C ASN A 92 -4.19 9.29 8.73
N THR A 93 -5.48 9.01 8.60
CA THR A 93 -6.04 8.07 7.62
C THR A 93 -6.45 8.78 6.33
N PHE A 94 -6.60 8.04 5.23
CA PHE A 94 -7.12 8.65 4.00
C PHE A 94 -8.59 9.06 4.10
N GLY A 95 -9.41 8.39 4.92
CA GLY A 95 -10.79 8.82 5.19
C GLY A 95 -10.83 10.24 5.77
N GLU A 96 -9.99 10.50 6.77
CA GLU A 96 -9.87 11.81 7.40
C GLU A 96 -9.34 12.87 6.44
N VAL A 97 -8.32 12.54 5.66
CA VAL A 97 -7.74 13.46 4.66
C VAL A 97 -8.73 13.79 3.56
N TYR A 98 -9.46 12.80 3.03
CA TYR A 98 -10.45 13.04 1.99
C TYR A 98 -11.64 13.86 2.49
N ALA A 99 -12.12 13.61 3.72
CA ALA A 99 -13.18 14.41 4.33
C ALA A 99 -12.76 15.88 4.47
N TRP A 100 -11.58 16.12 5.04
CA TRP A 100 -11.04 17.47 5.19
C TRP A 100 -10.77 18.17 3.85
N LEU A 101 -10.19 17.49 2.86
CA LEU A 101 -9.95 18.07 1.53
C LEU A 101 -11.25 18.40 0.80
N ALA A 102 -12.31 17.60 0.99
CA ALA A 102 -13.60 17.86 0.36
C ALA A 102 -14.24 19.16 0.88
N GLU A 103 -14.02 19.54 2.14
CA GLU A 103 -14.44 20.83 2.71
C GLU A 103 -13.78 22.04 2.01
N HIS A 104 -12.67 21.80 1.31
CA HIS A 104 -11.90 22.81 0.59
C HIS A 104 -12.04 22.68 -0.94
N ASP A 105 -12.99 21.87 -1.43
CA ASP A 105 -13.13 21.55 -2.85
C ASP A 105 -11.84 21.00 -3.49
N ARG A 106 -11.08 20.18 -2.74
CA ARG A 106 -9.84 19.56 -3.20
C ARG A 106 -9.87 18.03 -3.11
N SER A 107 -8.90 17.40 -3.77
CA SER A 107 -8.62 15.96 -3.68
C SER A 107 -7.12 15.69 -3.79
N ALA A 108 -6.66 14.60 -3.19
CA ALA A 108 -5.29 14.12 -3.30
C ALA A 108 -5.29 12.62 -3.64
N ILE A 109 -4.19 12.11 -4.20
CA ILE A 109 -4.00 10.68 -4.47
C ILE A 109 -3.86 9.96 -3.14
N GLY A 110 -4.54 8.83 -2.97
CA GLY A 110 -4.48 8.09 -1.72
C GLY A 110 -5.06 6.69 -1.78
N GLY A 111 -5.23 6.09 -0.60
CA GLY A 111 -5.81 4.78 -0.42
C GLY A 111 -7.27 4.71 -0.88
N ARG A 112 -7.68 3.50 -1.31
CA ARG A 112 -9.09 3.18 -1.65
C ARG A 112 -9.90 2.73 -0.44
N ASP A 113 -9.28 2.56 0.72
CA ASP A 113 -9.94 2.22 1.98
C ASP A 113 -9.67 3.36 2.96
N GLU A 114 -10.71 3.82 3.62
CA GLU A 114 -10.68 5.00 4.49
C GLU A 114 -9.79 4.80 5.72
N GLN A 115 -9.58 3.56 6.17
CA GLN A 115 -8.79 3.21 7.36
C GLN A 115 -7.28 3.11 7.06
N VAL A 116 -6.88 3.18 5.78
CA VAL A 116 -5.48 3.13 5.38
C VAL A 116 -4.77 4.39 5.87
N GLY A 117 -3.66 4.19 6.59
CA GLY A 117 -2.82 5.27 7.09
C GLY A 117 -1.99 5.93 5.99
N VAL A 118 -1.87 7.25 6.05
CA VAL A 118 -1.16 8.06 5.06
C VAL A 118 0.31 7.63 4.94
N ALA A 119 1.03 7.54 6.05
CA ALA A 119 2.48 7.32 6.03
C ALA A 119 2.89 6.00 5.37
N GLY A 120 2.33 4.87 5.85
CA GLY A 120 2.69 3.55 5.34
C GLY A 120 2.29 3.35 3.87
N PHE A 121 1.16 3.93 3.46
CA PHE A 121 0.72 3.88 2.07
C PHE A 121 1.66 4.64 1.14
N LEU A 122 1.97 5.90 1.46
CA LEU A 122 2.81 6.75 0.62
C LEU A 122 4.25 6.22 0.53
N LEU A 123 4.83 5.83 1.67
CA LEU A 123 6.22 5.34 1.72
C LEU A 123 6.41 3.99 1.02
N GLY A 124 5.35 3.19 0.88
CA GLY A 124 5.39 1.90 0.19
C GLY A 124 5.08 1.95 -1.31
N GLY A 125 4.81 3.14 -1.86
CA GLY A 125 4.42 3.34 -3.27
C GLY A 125 2.97 3.78 -3.41
N GLY A 126 2.03 3.05 -2.82
CA GLY A 126 0.62 3.43 -2.71
C GLY A 126 -0.21 3.21 -3.97
N MET A 127 -0.93 2.09 -4.07
CA MET A 127 -1.87 1.85 -5.18
C MET A 127 -3.23 2.53 -4.93
N GLY A 128 -3.48 3.65 -5.60
CA GLY A 128 -4.74 4.39 -5.53
C GLY A 128 -5.83 3.93 -6.49
N ALA A 129 -6.89 4.74 -6.64
CA ALA A 129 -8.02 4.45 -7.53
C ALA A 129 -7.72 4.72 -9.02
N PHE A 130 -6.91 5.76 -9.31
CA PHE A 130 -6.62 6.22 -10.67
C PHE A 130 -5.13 6.41 -10.89
N PRO A 131 -4.32 5.34 -10.79
CA PRO A 131 -2.87 5.47 -10.97
C PRO A 131 -2.51 6.00 -12.36
N ASN A 132 -3.27 5.66 -13.40
CA ASN A 132 -3.02 6.14 -14.77
C ASN A 132 -3.23 7.65 -14.94
N LEU A 133 -4.04 8.28 -14.09
CA LEU A 133 -4.33 9.71 -14.17
C LEU A 133 -3.32 10.55 -13.38
N TYR A 134 -2.86 10.05 -12.22
CA TYR A 134 -2.11 10.86 -11.28
C TYR A 134 -0.80 10.23 -10.77
N GLY A 135 -0.48 8.99 -11.18
CA GLY A 135 0.61 8.20 -10.62
C GLY A 135 0.22 7.49 -9.32
N PHE A 136 1.20 6.91 -8.66
CA PHE A 136 1.00 6.22 -7.38
C PHE A 136 0.93 7.21 -6.21
N GLY A 137 0.57 6.74 -5.02
CA GLY A 137 0.52 7.57 -3.81
C GLY A 137 1.84 8.31 -3.56
N ALA A 138 2.96 7.61 -3.69
CA ALA A 138 4.30 8.17 -3.58
C ALA A 138 4.53 9.35 -4.53
N ASP A 139 3.94 9.34 -5.73
CA ASP A 139 4.07 10.42 -6.72
C ASP A 139 3.27 11.67 -6.36
N GLY A 140 2.33 11.54 -5.41
CA GLY A 140 1.62 12.66 -4.79
C GLY A 140 2.44 13.45 -3.78
N ILE A 141 3.61 12.95 -3.34
CA ILE A 141 4.47 13.64 -2.37
C ILE A 141 5.20 14.81 -3.05
N LYS A 142 4.94 16.04 -2.61
CA LYS A 142 5.69 17.24 -3.01
C LYS A 142 6.88 17.49 -2.08
N SER A 143 6.69 17.32 -0.78
CA SER A 143 7.71 17.45 0.26
C SER A 143 7.37 16.53 1.43
N ALA A 144 8.36 16.20 2.25
CA ALA A 144 8.17 15.47 3.50
C ALA A 144 9.02 16.10 4.62
N GLU A 145 8.42 16.31 5.79
CA GLU A 145 9.14 16.64 7.02
C GLU A 145 9.60 15.35 7.68
N VAL A 146 10.90 15.24 7.95
CA VAL A 146 11.51 14.01 8.45
C VAL A 146 12.33 14.31 9.70
N VAL A 147 12.05 13.55 10.75
CA VAL A 147 12.82 13.55 12.00
C VAL A 147 13.86 12.46 11.94
N LEU A 148 15.10 12.78 12.27
CA LEU A 148 16.25 11.94 11.99
C LEU A 148 16.71 11.27 13.27
N ALA A 149 17.60 10.30 13.17
CA ALA A 149 18.02 9.48 14.30
C ALA A 149 18.86 10.28 15.28
N ASP A 150 19.55 11.32 14.77
CA ASP A 150 20.22 12.32 15.59
C ASP A 150 19.28 13.42 16.12
N GLY A 151 17.98 13.31 15.82
CA GLY A 151 16.93 14.20 16.31
C GLY A 151 16.72 15.48 15.49
N ARG A 152 17.51 15.74 14.45
CA ARG A 152 17.25 16.88 13.56
C ARG A 152 15.93 16.70 12.81
N ILE A 153 15.37 17.82 12.35
CA ILE A 153 14.15 17.87 11.54
C ILE A 153 14.51 18.55 10.23
N VAL A 154 14.24 17.89 9.10
CA VAL A 154 14.52 18.42 7.77
C VAL A 154 13.32 18.32 6.85
N ASN A 155 13.40 19.01 5.71
CA ASN A 155 12.50 18.76 4.59
C ASN A 155 13.21 18.00 3.46
N ALA A 156 12.50 17.07 2.83
CA ALA A 156 12.94 16.37 1.64
C ALA A 156 11.97 16.65 0.49
N ASN A 157 12.46 17.33 -0.55
CA ASN A 157 11.71 17.71 -1.74
C ASN A 157 12.62 17.78 -2.97
N ALA A 158 12.10 18.31 -4.10
CA ALA A 158 12.83 18.39 -5.36
C ALA A 158 14.01 19.40 -5.36
N GLN A 159 14.13 20.25 -4.34
CA GLN A 159 15.18 21.27 -4.21
C GLN A 159 16.11 21.00 -3.02
N GLU A 160 15.61 20.38 -1.96
CA GLU A 160 16.30 20.13 -0.69
C GLU A 160 16.28 18.62 -0.36
N ASN A 161 17.44 18.03 -0.02
CA ASN A 161 17.56 16.60 0.30
C ASN A 161 16.93 15.67 -0.77
N GLN A 162 17.25 15.92 -2.05
CA GLN A 162 16.61 15.29 -3.21
C GLN A 162 16.74 13.76 -3.27
N ASP A 163 17.85 13.23 -2.79
CA ASP A 163 18.10 11.80 -2.66
C ASP A 163 17.22 11.16 -1.58
N LEU A 164 17.08 11.81 -0.41
CA LEU A 164 16.09 11.40 0.58
C LEU A 164 14.66 11.49 0.02
N TYR A 165 14.33 12.57 -0.69
CA TYR A 165 13.02 12.75 -1.32
C TYR A 165 12.65 11.59 -2.25
N ARG A 166 13.58 11.17 -3.12
CA ARG A 166 13.39 10.01 -4.00
C ARG A 166 13.28 8.70 -3.22
N ALA A 167 14.07 8.51 -2.16
CA ALA A 167 14.07 7.30 -1.35
C ALA A 167 12.76 7.10 -0.59
N LEU A 168 12.17 8.19 -0.06
CA LEU A 168 10.87 8.15 0.62
C LEU A 168 9.72 7.76 -0.32
N LYS A 169 9.86 8.00 -1.63
CA LYS A 169 8.88 7.57 -2.65
C LYS A 169 9.05 6.08 -2.98
N GLY A 170 8.76 5.20 -2.02
CA GLY A 170 8.68 3.74 -2.23
C GLY A 170 9.64 2.89 -1.40
N GLY A 171 10.65 3.49 -0.76
CA GLY A 171 11.62 2.74 0.03
C GLY A 171 11.22 2.50 1.49
N GLY A 172 9.98 2.81 1.89
CA GLY A 172 9.47 2.52 3.24
C GLY A 172 10.10 3.37 4.33
N SER A 173 10.18 2.82 5.54
CA SER A 173 10.71 3.49 6.74
C SER A 173 12.24 3.40 6.87
N ASN A 174 12.97 3.42 5.74
CA ASN A 174 14.39 3.10 5.67
C ASN A 174 15.35 4.31 5.71
N PHE A 175 14.91 5.58 5.85
CA PHE A 175 15.78 6.76 5.57
C PHE A 175 15.61 7.99 6.49
N GLY A 176 16.70 8.70 6.81
CA GLY A 176 16.75 10.06 7.41
C GLY A 176 18.16 10.63 7.72
N THR A 177 18.41 11.96 7.75
CA THR A 177 19.68 12.75 7.50
C THR A 177 20.58 13.11 8.70
N HIS A 178 21.75 13.79 8.64
CA HIS A 178 22.62 14.39 7.60
C HIS A 178 24.11 14.05 7.86
N GLY A 179 24.93 14.18 6.81
CA GLY A 179 26.28 14.80 6.90
C GLY A 179 27.34 13.88 7.51
N PRO A 180 28.60 14.33 7.64
CA PRO A 180 29.74 13.44 7.90
C PRO A 180 29.72 12.64 9.23
N ASN A 181 28.59 12.56 9.96
CA ASN A 181 28.48 12.03 11.33
C ASN A 181 27.27 11.09 11.71
N GLY A 182 26.36 10.58 10.85
CA GLY A 182 25.45 9.46 11.27
C GLY A 182 23.92 9.67 11.45
N ASP A 183 23.10 8.70 10.96
CA ASP A 183 21.76 8.16 11.38
C ASP A 183 20.34 8.51 10.75
N THR A 184 19.49 7.49 10.41
CA THR A 184 18.19 7.43 9.58
C THR A 184 16.94 8.18 10.13
N GLY A 185 15.67 8.08 9.64
CA GLY A 185 14.55 8.96 10.10
C GLY A 185 13.08 8.52 9.92
N VAL A 186 12.17 9.23 10.61
CA VAL A 186 10.71 9.08 10.67
C VAL A 186 10.03 10.27 9.98
N VAL A 187 9.17 10.02 9.00
CA VAL A 187 8.35 11.09 8.39
C VAL A 187 7.22 11.50 9.32
N THR A 188 7.14 12.80 9.63
CA THR A 188 6.14 13.38 10.53
C THR A 188 5.03 14.13 9.79
N ARG A 189 5.34 14.65 8.59
CA ARG A 189 4.38 15.35 7.73
C ARG A 189 4.68 15.08 6.25
N PHE A 190 3.63 14.96 5.45
CA PHE A 190 3.69 14.94 4.00
C PHE A 190 3.01 16.17 3.44
N ASP A 191 3.67 16.88 2.55
CA ASP A 191 3.07 17.94 1.77
C ASP A 191 2.66 17.34 0.42
N LEU A 192 1.36 17.22 0.18
CA LEU A 192 0.77 16.49 -0.94
C LEU A 192 0.26 17.44 -2.01
N TYR A 193 0.52 17.08 -3.27
CA TYR A 193 -0.16 17.71 -4.38
C TYR A 193 -1.66 17.45 -4.29
N THR A 194 -2.46 18.50 -4.49
CA THR A 194 -3.91 18.38 -4.59
C THR A 194 -4.43 18.90 -5.93
N TYR A 195 -5.67 18.53 -6.23
CA TYR A 195 -6.39 18.87 -7.45
C TYR A 195 -7.78 19.39 -7.06
N PRO A 196 -8.50 20.07 -7.96
CA PRO A 196 -9.93 20.32 -7.79
C PRO A 196 -10.65 19.02 -7.41
N LEU A 197 -11.67 19.13 -6.54
CA LEU A 197 -12.43 18.00 -6.02
C LEU A 197 -12.81 17.01 -7.13
N LEU A 198 -12.21 15.82 -7.06
CA LEU A 198 -12.39 14.82 -8.10
C LEU A 198 -13.76 14.17 -7.95
N LYS A 199 -14.66 14.49 -8.87
CA LYS A 199 -15.92 13.76 -9.03
C LYS A 199 -15.65 12.47 -9.78
N ILE A 200 -16.22 11.38 -9.29
CA ILE A 200 -16.01 10.04 -9.83
C ILE A 200 -17.32 9.31 -10.01
N GLN A 201 -17.35 8.37 -10.93
CA GLN A 201 -18.40 7.36 -11.04
C GLN A 201 -17.80 6.01 -10.65
N TYR A 202 -18.49 5.21 -9.84
CA TYR A 202 -18.06 3.86 -9.51
C TYR A 202 -19.22 2.88 -9.33
N THR A 203 -18.95 1.60 -9.59
CA THR A 203 -19.83 0.48 -9.27
C THR A 203 -19.00 -0.71 -8.77
N ILE A 204 -19.59 -1.52 -7.90
CA ILE A 204 -18.99 -2.78 -7.41
C ILE A 204 -19.99 -3.90 -7.63
N ASN A 205 -19.64 -4.82 -8.51
CA ASN A 205 -20.45 -5.98 -8.88
C ASN A 205 -19.83 -7.26 -8.35
N LEU A 206 -20.67 -8.21 -7.93
CA LEU A 206 -20.25 -9.55 -7.52
C LEU A 206 -20.73 -10.55 -8.56
N TYR A 207 -19.79 -11.26 -9.18
CA TYR A 207 -20.06 -12.27 -10.21
C TYR A 207 -19.84 -13.69 -9.69
N ASN A 208 -20.48 -14.66 -10.34
CA ASN A 208 -20.30 -16.08 -10.05
C ASN A 208 -18.89 -16.52 -10.46
N PRO A 209 -18.09 -17.10 -9.52
CA PRO A 209 -16.71 -17.47 -9.80
C PRO A 209 -16.58 -18.61 -10.82
N GLN A 210 -17.68 -19.31 -11.14
CA GLN A 210 -17.67 -20.31 -12.24
C GLN A 210 -17.51 -19.67 -13.61
N ASP A 211 -17.83 -18.38 -13.77
CA ASP A 211 -17.66 -17.64 -15.02
C ASP A 211 -16.28 -16.95 -15.13
N TYR A 212 -15.28 -17.45 -14.41
CA TYR A 212 -13.95 -16.85 -14.33
C TYR A 212 -13.31 -16.61 -15.70
N VAL A 213 -13.62 -17.42 -16.70
CA VAL A 213 -13.12 -17.25 -18.08
C VAL A 213 -13.58 -15.93 -18.67
N ALA A 214 -14.89 -15.67 -18.67
CA ALA A 214 -15.45 -14.44 -19.23
C ALA A 214 -15.11 -13.22 -18.37
N ILE A 215 -15.04 -13.38 -17.05
CA ILE A 215 -14.59 -12.33 -16.13
C ILE A 215 -13.12 -11.95 -16.42
N ILE A 216 -12.23 -12.91 -16.65
CA ILE A 216 -10.83 -12.64 -17.02
C ILE A 216 -10.77 -11.94 -18.38
N ASP A 217 -11.55 -12.38 -19.36
CA ASP A 217 -11.61 -11.73 -20.68
C ASP A 217 -12.09 -10.27 -20.56
N ALA A 218 -13.12 -10.02 -19.75
CA ALA A 218 -13.61 -8.68 -19.44
C ALA A 218 -12.57 -7.83 -18.69
N THR A 219 -11.89 -8.43 -17.71
CA THR A 219 -10.81 -7.77 -16.96
C THR A 219 -9.74 -7.27 -17.91
N VAL A 220 -9.20 -8.14 -18.79
CA VAL A 220 -8.15 -7.76 -19.75
C VAL A 220 -8.61 -6.66 -20.70
N LYS A 221 -9.86 -6.73 -21.22
CA LYS A 221 -10.42 -5.67 -22.09
C LYS A 221 -10.51 -4.32 -21.38
N VAL A 222 -10.90 -4.29 -20.10
CA VAL A 222 -10.89 -3.04 -19.32
C VAL A 222 -9.46 -2.52 -19.12
N GLN A 223 -8.48 -3.41 -18.87
CA GLN A 223 -7.07 -2.99 -18.78
C GLN A 223 -6.55 -2.40 -20.10
N GLU A 224 -6.96 -2.96 -21.24
CA GLU A 224 -6.64 -2.39 -22.56
C GLU A 224 -7.31 -1.02 -22.78
N ALA A 225 -8.54 -0.82 -22.27
CA ALA A 225 -9.21 0.48 -22.31
C ALA A 225 -8.50 1.52 -21.44
N MET A 226 -7.92 1.12 -20.29
CA MET A 226 -7.14 1.99 -19.42
C MET A 226 -5.87 2.58 -20.07
N GLU A 227 -5.35 1.96 -21.13
CA GLU A 227 -4.25 2.52 -21.94
C GLU A 227 -4.72 3.64 -22.87
N LYS A 228 -6.03 3.69 -23.18
CA LYS A 228 -6.62 4.69 -24.07
C LYS A 228 -7.24 5.84 -23.29
N ASP A 229 -7.71 5.58 -22.08
CA ASP A 229 -8.30 6.57 -21.19
C ASP A 229 -7.77 6.41 -19.76
N THR A 230 -6.95 7.37 -19.35
CA THR A 230 -6.32 7.41 -18.02
C THR A 230 -7.32 7.62 -16.88
N LYS A 231 -8.56 8.02 -17.18
CA LYS A 231 -9.61 8.20 -16.18
C LYS A 231 -10.23 6.89 -15.73
N ILE A 232 -10.00 5.81 -16.46
CA ILE A 232 -10.51 4.49 -16.10
C ILE A 232 -9.64 3.89 -14.99
N GLY A 233 -10.31 3.38 -13.95
CA GLY A 233 -9.71 2.55 -12.92
C GLY A 233 -10.54 1.27 -12.73
N SER A 234 -9.89 0.19 -12.31
CA SER A 234 -10.60 -1.04 -11.96
C SER A 234 -9.82 -1.91 -10.98
N PHE A 235 -10.52 -2.85 -10.36
CA PHE A 235 -9.91 -3.99 -9.68
C PHE A 235 -10.81 -5.20 -9.82
N THR A 236 -10.20 -6.40 -9.85
CA THR A 236 -10.93 -7.67 -9.92
C THR A 236 -10.40 -8.59 -8.83
N ASN A 237 -11.21 -8.82 -7.81
CA ASN A 237 -10.88 -9.69 -6.68
C ASN A 237 -11.59 -11.03 -6.84
N PHE A 238 -10.80 -12.08 -7.03
CA PHE A 238 -11.25 -13.45 -7.16
C PHE A 238 -11.25 -14.12 -5.79
N ASN A 239 -12.43 -14.55 -5.36
CA ASN A 239 -12.67 -15.29 -4.14
C ASN A 239 -13.44 -16.59 -4.50
N ALA A 240 -13.47 -17.57 -3.59
CA ALA A 240 -14.11 -18.86 -3.85
C ALA A 240 -15.64 -18.76 -3.95
N GLN A 241 -16.25 -17.78 -3.29
CA GLN A 241 -17.69 -17.55 -3.23
C GLN A 241 -18.20 -16.60 -4.31
N PHE A 242 -17.41 -15.58 -4.66
CA PHE A 242 -17.75 -14.55 -5.63
C PHE A 242 -16.49 -13.96 -6.29
N VAL A 243 -16.65 -13.26 -7.40
CA VAL A 243 -15.63 -12.36 -7.94
C VAL A 243 -16.14 -10.93 -7.84
N ALA A 244 -15.48 -10.11 -7.01
CA ALA A 244 -15.82 -8.71 -6.86
C ALA A 244 -15.07 -7.87 -7.90
N VAL A 245 -15.82 -7.08 -8.67
CA VAL A 245 -15.26 -6.18 -9.68
C VAL A 245 -15.65 -4.76 -9.36
N GLY A 246 -14.64 -3.92 -9.11
CA GLY A 246 -14.80 -2.48 -9.01
C GLY A 246 -14.51 -1.84 -10.36
N LEU A 247 -15.46 -1.06 -10.87
CA LEU A 247 -15.34 -0.31 -12.11
C LEU A 247 -15.42 1.18 -11.75
N LEU A 248 -14.36 1.93 -12.03
CA LEU A 248 -14.15 3.29 -11.54
C LEU A 248 -13.84 4.22 -12.71
N HIS A 249 -14.38 5.43 -12.69
CA HIS A 249 -14.06 6.45 -13.68
C HIS A 249 -13.89 7.83 -13.03
N ALA A 250 -12.79 8.50 -13.38
CA ALA A 250 -12.47 9.86 -12.96
C ALA A 250 -13.28 10.88 -13.78
N GLY A 251 -14.53 11.03 -13.39
CA GLY A 251 -15.53 11.91 -13.99
C GLY A 251 -16.92 11.31 -13.80
N THR A 252 -17.94 12.16 -13.84
CA THR A 252 -19.34 11.75 -13.73
C THR A 252 -19.97 11.63 -15.11
N SER A 253 -20.90 10.69 -15.24
CA SER A 253 -21.68 10.46 -16.45
C SER A 253 -23.03 9.88 -16.03
N SER A 254 -24.11 10.31 -16.65
CA SER A 254 -25.42 9.67 -16.48
C SER A 254 -25.49 8.30 -17.16
N GLU A 255 -24.53 7.98 -18.02
CA GLU A 255 -24.52 6.78 -18.86
C GLU A 255 -23.47 5.75 -18.38
N ARG A 256 -23.72 4.50 -18.75
CA ARG A 256 -22.76 3.41 -18.65
C ARG A 256 -21.64 3.65 -19.68
N LEU A 257 -20.41 3.82 -19.21
CA LEU A 257 -19.19 3.96 -20.02
C LEU A 257 -18.81 2.73 -20.86
N ASP A 258 -18.86 2.78 -22.19
CA ASP A 258 -18.52 1.67 -23.11
C ASP A 258 -17.30 0.81 -22.72
N ALA A 259 -16.27 1.41 -22.11
CA ALA A 259 -15.12 0.69 -21.57
C ALA A 259 -15.46 -0.47 -20.63
N PHE A 260 -16.58 -0.43 -19.90
CA PHE A 260 -17.01 -1.51 -19.00
C PHE A 260 -18.10 -2.42 -19.59
N GLN A 261 -18.46 -2.25 -20.86
CA GLN A 261 -19.38 -3.15 -21.57
C GLN A 261 -19.03 -4.64 -21.43
N PRO A 262 -17.74 -5.04 -21.47
CA PRO A 262 -17.37 -6.44 -21.25
C PRO A 262 -17.88 -7.05 -19.94
N PHE A 263 -18.13 -6.23 -18.90
CA PHE A 263 -18.70 -6.68 -17.63
C PHE A 263 -20.23 -6.59 -17.57
N TRP A 264 -20.84 -5.69 -18.35
CA TRP A 264 -22.31 -5.59 -18.44
C TRP A 264 -22.95 -6.71 -19.24
N ASP A 265 -22.20 -7.29 -20.18
CA ASP A 265 -22.65 -8.41 -21.00
C ASP A 265 -22.61 -9.76 -20.26
N LEU A 266 -22.02 -9.81 -19.06
CA LEU A 266 -21.91 -11.04 -18.29
C LEU A 266 -23.24 -11.41 -17.61
N ASN A 267 -23.75 -12.60 -17.92
CA ASN A 267 -24.94 -13.17 -17.29
C ASN A 267 -24.67 -13.73 -15.88
N SER A 268 -23.41 -13.73 -15.43
CA SER A 268 -22.96 -14.31 -14.16
C SER A 268 -23.07 -13.36 -12.96
N LEU A 269 -23.65 -12.17 -13.14
CA LEU A 269 -23.85 -11.21 -12.06
C LEU A 269 -24.74 -11.83 -10.96
N ILE A 270 -24.19 -11.99 -9.76
CA ILE A 270 -24.94 -12.43 -8.57
C ILE A 270 -25.72 -11.24 -8.01
N THR A 271 -25.00 -10.14 -7.75
CA THR A 271 -25.58 -8.93 -7.18
C THR A 271 -24.70 -7.72 -7.43
N THR A 272 -25.31 -6.55 -7.42
CA THR A 272 -24.62 -5.26 -7.46
C THR A 272 -24.42 -4.80 -6.02
N ALA A 273 -23.24 -5.08 -5.47
CA ALA A 273 -22.89 -4.69 -4.11
C ALA A 273 -22.87 -3.17 -3.93
N CYS A 274 -22.45 -2.42 -4.96
CA CYS A 274 -22.57 -0.97 -5.04
C CYS A 274 -23.13 -0.58 -6.42
N PRO A 275 -24.34 0.01 -6.49
CA PRO A 275 -24.88 0.49 -7.76
C PRO A 275 -23.99 1.61 -8.32
N THR A 276 -24.12 1.89 -9.61
CA THR A 276 -23.44 3.05 -10.23
C THR A 276 -23.73 4.29 -9.41
N THR A 277 -22.68 4.81 -8.77
CA THR A 277 -22.74 5.91 -7.82
C THR A 277 -21.84 7.02 -8.33
N GLU A 278 -22.38 8.24 -8.36
CA GLU A 278 -21.58 9.44 -8.54
C GLU A 278 -21.15 9.96 -7.17
N GLY A 279 -19.86 10.22 -6.99
CA GLY A 279 -19.31 10.56 -5.68
C GLY A 279 -17.91 11.15 -5.77
N THR A 280 -17.12 10.88 -4.73
CA THR A 280 -15.73 11.36 -4.59
C THR A 280 -14.83 10.22 -4.12
N LEU A 281 -13.53 10.48 -4.01
CA LEU A 281 -12.61 9.52 -3.39
C LEU A 281 -13.01 9.14 -1.95
N LEU A 282 -13.63 10.07 -1.19
CA LEU A 282 -14.15 9.78 0.15
C LEU A 282 -15.27 8.73 0.10
N SER A 283 -16.28 8.94 -0.75
CA SER A 283 -17.42 8.05 -0.81
C SER A 283 -17.02 6.67 -1.32
N LEU A 284 -16.07 6.59 -2.26
CA LEU A 284 -15.46 5.33 -2.67
C LEU A 284 -14.71 4.67 -1.51
N ALA A 285 -13.91 5.41 -0.75
CA ALA A 285 -13.16 4.89 0.38
C ALA A 285 -14.07 4.29 1.45
N GLN A 286 -15.11 5.01 1.86
CA GLN A 286 -16.15 4.54 2.79
C GLN A 286 -16.87 3.29 2.24
N THR A 287 -17.18 3.31 0.95
CA THR A 287 -17.82 2.19 0.25
C THR A 287 -16.93 0.93 0.32
N VAL A 288 -15.63 1.05 0.10
CA VAL A 288 -14.70 -0.09 0.20
C VAL A 288 -14.55 -0.55 1.66
N SER A 289 -14.36 0.37 2.59
CA SER A 289 -14.13 0.06 4.02
C SER A 289 -15.31 -0.67 4.67
N THR A 290 -16.55 -0.27 4.38
CA THR A 290 -17.76 -0.98 4.88
C THR A 290 -17.82 -2.45 4.46
N ARG A 291 -17.10 -2.84 3.40
CA ARG A 291 -17.01 -4.22 2.92
C ARG A 291 -15.79 -4.96 3.43
N HIS A 292 -14.75 -4.27 3.89
CA HIS A 292 -13.68 -4.85 4.69
C HIS A 292 -14.10 -4.84 6.16
N GLN A 293 -14.94 -5.80 6.56
CA GLN A 293 -15.24 -5.97 7.98
C GLN A 293 -13.92 -6.20 8.75
N GLN A 294 -13.70 -5.43 9.80
CA GLN A 294 -12.64 -5.66 10.77
C GLN A 294 -12.93 -6.96 11.52
N ASN A 295 -12.53 -8.07 10.93
CA ASN A 295 -12.56 -9.37 11.57
C ASN A 295 -11.30 -9.50 12.44
N ASP A 296 -11.45 -10.09 13.64
CA ASP A 296 -10.37 -10.44 14.59
C ASP A 296 -9.49 -11.61 14.05
N GLY A 297 -9.17 -11.57 12.76
CA GLY A 297 -8.47 -12.59 12.01
C GLY A 297 -7.02 -12.22 11.73
N LYS A 298 -6.24 -13.26 11.46
CA LYS A 298 -4.90 -13.16 10.91
C LYS A 298 -4.99 -12.97 9.40
N ARG A 299 -4.02 -12.27 8.82
CA ARG A 299 -3.90 -12.07 7.38
C ARG A 299 -2.46 -12.19 6.93
N ARG A 300 -2.27 -12.60 5.68
CA ARG A 300 -0.97 -12.52 5.01
C ARG A 300 -1.15 -12.25 3.54
N ILE A 301 -0.22 -11.49 2.98
CA ILE A 301 -0.31 -10.97 1.62
C ILE A 301 1.00 -11.26 0.89
N TYR A 302 0.91 -11.69 -0.36
CA TYR A 302 2.04 -11.82 -1.28
C TYR A 302 1.76 -11.06 -2.56
N SER A 303 2.80 -10.42 -3.10
CA SER A 303 2.73 -9.69 -4.37
C SER A 303 3.59 -10.33 -5.45
N VAL A 304 3.05 -10.37 -6.67
CA VAL A 304 3.77 -10.68 -7.91
C VAL A 304 3.35 -9.66 -8.96
N THR A 305 4.26 -9.27 -9.86
CA THR A 305 3.94 -8.33 -10.95
C THR A 305 4.21 -8.99 -12.29
N THR A 306 3.30 -8.80 -13.25
CA THR A 306 3.45 -9.37 -14.59
C THR A 306 2.99 -8.38 -15.65
N ARG A 307 3.45 -8.56 -16.89
CA ARG A 307 2.80 -7.94 -18.05
C ARG A 307 1.37 -8.48 -18.22
N VAL A 308 0.53 -7.70 -18.89
CA VAL A 308 -0.84 -8.10 -19.20
C VAL A 308 -0.85 -9.27 -20.18
N SER A 309 -1.56 -10.34 -19.84
CA SER A 309 -1.76 -11.48 -20.73
C SER A 309 -2.96 -12.29 -20.28
N ARG A 310 -3.97 -12.38 -21.16
CA ARG A 310 -5.15 -13.22 -20.89
C ARG A 310 -4.71 -14.65 -20.51
N GLU A 311 -3.87 -15.27 -21.33
CA GLU A 311 -3.47 -16.66 -21.11
C GLU A 311 -2.86 -16.87 -19.71
N LEU A 312 -2.00 -15.94 -19.28
CA LEU A 312 -1.40 -15.93 -17.95
C LEU A 312 -2.45 -15.79 -16.84
N TYR A 313 -3.44 -14.91 -16.99
CA TYR A 313 -4.48 -14.67 -15.98
C TYR A 313 -5.30 -15.94 -15.74
N GLY A 314 -5.65 -16.65 -16.82
CA GLY A 314 -6.31 -17.96 -16.72
C GLY A 314 -5.45 -19.02 -16.04
N GLY A 315 -4.13 -19.00 -16.26
CA GLY A 315 -3.18 -19.88 -15.57
C GLY A 315 -3.07 -19.56 -14.07
N ILE A 316 -3.00 -18.28 -13.71
CA ILE A 316 -2.98 -17.82 -12.31
C ILE A 316 -4.25 -18.25 -11.58
N TYR A 317 -5.43 -18.09 -12.19
CA TYR A 317 -6.69 -18.56 -11.60
C TYR A 317 -6.69 -20.08 -11.35
N ARG A 318 -6.13 -20.89 -12.26
CA ARG A 318 -6.01 -22.34 -12.04
C ARG A 318 -5.09 -22.69 -10.88
N LEU A 319 -3.94 -22.03 -10.76
CA LEU A 319 -3.03 -22.19 -9.61
C LEU A 319 -3.71 -21.77 -8.30
N TYR A 320 -4.46 -20.67 -8.31
CA TYR A 320 -5.31 -20.27 -7.19
C TYR A 320 -6.30 -21.36 -6.78
N ARG A 321 -7.03 -21.94 -7.75
CA ARG A 321 -7.98 -23.02 -7.52
C ARG A 321 -7.33 -24.28 -6.95
N GLU A 322 -6.07 -24.57 -7.29
CA GLU A 322 -5.29 -25.65 -6.69
C GLU A 322 -4.96 -25.33 -5.23
N ALA A 323 -4.43 -24.14 -4.95
CA ALA A 323 -4.09 -23.71 -3.59
C ALA A 323 -5.32 -23.71 -2.66
N VAL A 324 -6.49 -23.28 -3.13
CA VAL A 324 -7.74 -23.29 -2.35
C VAL A 324 -8.16 -24.71 -1.95
N LYS A 325 -7.95 -25.73 -2.79
CA LYS A 325 -8.37 -27.11 -2.48
C LYS A 325 -7.58 -27.73 -1.32
N GLU A 326 -6.34 -27.27 -1.13
CA GLU A 326 -5.43 -27.76 -0.09
C GLU A 326 -5.62 -27.03 1.25
N LEU A 327 -6.42 -25.96 1.28
CA LEU A 327 -6.65 -25.18 2.48
C LEU A 327 -7.72 -25.81 3.38
N PRO A 328 -7.50 -25.84 4.71
CA PRO A 328 -8.53 -26.26 5.66
C PRO A 328 -9.76 -25.33 5.64
N GLU A 329 -10.89 -25.85 6.14
CA GLU A 329 -12.07 -25.02 6.40
C GLU A 329 -11.73 -23.87 7.36
N GLY A 330 -12.31 -22.69 7.10
CA GLY A 330 -12.05 -21.48 7.88
C GLY A 330 -10.94 -20.58 7.33
N TYR A 331 -10.10 -21.07 6.41
CA TYR A 331 -9.12 -20.25 5.69
C TYR A 331 -9.77 -19.68 4.42
N VAL A 332 -9.59 -18.38 4.21
CA VAL A 332 -10.10 -17.68 3.04
C VAL A 332 -8.93 -17.19 2.22
N LEU A 333 -8.68 -17.85 1.10
CA LEU A 333 -7.70 -17.40 0.10
C LEU A 333 -8.42 -16.70 -1.05
N HIS A 334 -7.92 -15.53 -1.42
CA HIS A 334 -8.41 -14.76 -2.54
C HIS A 334 -7.25 -13.98 -3.16
N PHE A 335 -7.44 -13.46 -4.38
CA PHE A 335 -6.44 -12.60 -4.99
C PHE A 335 -7.08 -11.45 -5.76
N THR A 336 -6.36 -10.34 -5.85
CA THR A 336 -6.80 -9.16 -6.61
C THR A 336 -5.86 -8.91 -7.78
N ALA A 337 -6.44 -8.78 -8.98
CA ALA A 337 -5.78 -8.17 -10.12
C ALA A 337 -5.88 -6.64 -9.97
N GLN A 338 -4.73 -5.97 -9.84
CA GLN A 338 -4.62 -4.51 -9.80
C GLN A 338 -3.96 -4.04 -11.10
N PRO A 339 -4.74 -3.57 -12.09
CA PRO A 339 -4.19 -3.06 -13.34
C PRO A 339 -3.35 -1.81 -13.14
N VAL A 340 -2.26 -1.72 -13.89
CA VAL A 340 -1.39 -0.55 -13.94
C VAL A 340 -1.03 -0.29 -15.39
N GLY A 341 -1.38 0.90 -15.87
CA GLY A 341 -1.06 1.29 -17.23
C GLY A 341 0.29 1.97 -17.37
N THR A 342 0.71 2.17 -18.62
CA THR A 342 1.94 2.92 -18.94
C THR A 342 1.89 4.35 -18.40
N ALA A 343 0.72 4.97 -18.47
CA ALA A 343 0.48 6.33 -17.98
C ALA A 343 0.74 6.49 -16.47
N ALA A 344 0.54 5.44 -15.67
CA ALA A 344 0.84 5.51 -14.23
C ALA A 344 2.34 5.67 -13.96
N VAL A 345 3.17 4.93 -14.69
CA VAL A 345 4.63 5.03 -14.60
C VAL A 345 5.11 6.38 -15.14
N GLN A 346 4.54 6.84 -16.26
CA GLN A 346 4.83 8.17 -16.82
C GLN A 346 4.49 9.29 -15.83
N ALA A 347 3.33 9.25 -15.19
CA ALA A 347 2.94 10.26 -14.21
C ALA A 347 3.92 10.33 -13.02
N GLY A 348 4.48 9.19 -12.59
CA GLY A 348 5.53 9.18 -11.57
C GLY A 348 6.86 9.77 -12.04
N GLU A 349 7.29 9.47 -13.27
CA GLU A 349 8.46 10.10 -13.89
C GLU A 349 8.31 11.62 -14.01
N ASP A 350 7.13 12.10 -14.45
CA ASP A 350 6.80 13.52 -14.56
C ASP A 350 6.83 14.23 -13.20
N ARG A 351 6.67 13.49 -12.10
CA ARG A 351 6.76 13.96 -10.70
C ARG A 351 8.14 13.77 -10.07
N GLY A 352 9.18 13.71 -10.89
CA GLY A 352 10.58 13.62 -10.44
C GLY A 352 11.05 12.20 -10.15
N GLY A 353 10.26 11.19 -10.51
CA GLY A 353 10.56 9.78 -10.31
C GLY A 353 10.35 9.28 -8.88
N ASN A 354 10.49 7.98 -8.69
CA ASN A 354 10.35 7.29 -7.40
C ASN A 354 11.29 6.08 -7.35
N SER A 355 11.31 5.36 -6.24
CA SER A 355 12.22 4.22 -6.03
C SER A 355 11.68 2.89 -6.53
N LEU A 356 10.48 2.84 -7.10
CA LEU A 356 9.75 1.58 -7.36
C LEU A 356 10.35 0.75 -8.50
N GLY A 357 11.15 1.34 -9.39
CA GLY A 357 11.80 0.59 -10.48
C GLY A 357 10.82 -0.07 -11.48
N LEU A 358 9.64 0.52 -11.64
CA LEU A 358 8.60 0.00 -12.52
C LEU A 358 9.00 0.15 -13.97
N GLU A 359 8.82 -0.91 -14.75
CA GLU A 359 8.92 -0.84 -16.20
C GLU A 359 7.69 -0.13 -16.78
N LYS A 360 7.90 0.80 -17.72
CA LYS A 360 6.82 1.49 -18.43
C LYS A 360 6.17 0.58 -19.48
N THR A 361 5.30 -0.29 -19.00
CA THR A 361 4.52 -1.26 -19.78
C THR A 361 3.14 -1.40 -19.15
N PRO A 362 2.11 -1.82 -19.91
CA PRO A 362 0.90 -2.35 -19.28
C PRO A 362 1.27 -3.54 -18.40
N GLN A 363 0.87 -3.49 -17.14
CA GLN A 363 1.20 -4.51 -16.15
C GLN A 363 0.04 -4.71 -15.16
N CYS A 364 0.11 -5.79 -14.40
CA CYS A 364 -0.84 -6.08 -13.34
C CYS A 364 -0.09 -6.49 -12.08
N TRP A 365 -0.44 -5.86 -10.97
CA TRP A 365 0.04 -6.24 -9.65
C TRP A 365 -0.96 -7.24 -9.07
N TRP A 366 -0.50 -8.46 -8.86
CA TRP A 366 -1.25 -9.51 -8.23
C TRP A 366 -1.08 -9.41 -6.73
N VAL A 367 -2.20 -9.38 -6.02
CA VAL A 367 -2.24 -9.32 -4.56
C VAL A 367 -2.94 -10.57 -4.06
N PHE A 368 -2.18 -11.57 -3.62
CA PHE A 368 -2.71 -12.80 -3.04
C PHE A 368 -2.83 -12.62 -1.54
N THR A 369 -4.01 -12.84 -0.98
CA THR A 369 -4.27 -12.68 0.45
C THR A 369 -4.91 -13.95 1.00
N CYS A 370 -4.39 -14.44 2.12
CA CYS A 370 -5.04 -15.46 2.93
C CYS A 370 -5.45 -14.84 4.26
N GLU A 371 -6.66 -15.15 4.71
CA GLU A 371 -7.21 -14.75 6.00
C GLU A 371 -7.66 -16.00 6.78
N TRP A 372 -7.45 -16.01 8.09
CA TRP A 372 -7.83 -17.13 8.96
C TRP A 372 -8.08 -16.65 10.40
N ALA A 373 -8.72 -17.48 11.23
CA ALA A 373 -9.03 -17.05 12.59
C ALA A 373 -7.77 -16.95 13.46
N ARG A 374 -7.78 -16.04 14.44
CA ARG A 374 -6.65 -15.81 15.34
C ARG A 374 -6.14 -17.07 16.05
N LYS A 375 -7.06 -17.96 16.44
CA LYS A 375 -6.76 -19.20 17.16
C LYS A 375 -6.10 -20.28 16.29
N ASP A 376 -6.19 -20.15 14.96
CA ASP A 376 -5.75 -21.17 14.03
C ASP A 376 -4.26 -20.97 13.64
N ASP A 377 -3.65 -22.04 13.12
CA ASP A 377 -2.23 -22.14 12.74
C ASP A 377 -1.89 -21.25 11.52
N ASP A 378 -0.66 -20.75 11.45
CA ASP A 378 -0.20 -19.95 10.31
C ASP A 378 0.25 -20.83 9.13
N ALA A 379 0.68 -22.07 9.41
CA ALA A 379 1.32 -22.94 8.42
C ALA A 379 0.49 -23.22 7.15
N PRO A 380 -0.84 -23.46 7.20
CA PRO A 380 -1.63 -23.68 6.00
C PRO A 380 -1.67 -22.44 5.07
N ALA A 381 -1.82 -21.25 5.66
CA ALA A 381 -1.82 -20.00 4.91
C ALA A 381 -0.45 -19.73 4.28
N GLU A 382 0.64 -19.94 5.03
CA GLU A 382 2.01 -19.82 4.52
C GLU A 382 2.28 -20.77 3.35
N LYS A 383 1.88 -22.04 3.48
CA LYS A 383 2.05 -23.04 2.43
C LYS A 383 1.30 -22.64 1.16
N ALA A 384 0.03 -22.23 1.28
CA ALA A 384 -0.79 -21.86 0.12
C ALA A 384 -0.25 -20.63 -0.60
N LEU A 385 0.17 -19.61 0.15
CA LEU A 385 0.72 -18.38 -0.43
C LEU A 385 2.12 -18.59 -1.01
N GLY A 386 2.99 -19.36 -0.35
CA GLY A 386 4.31 -19.72 -0.88
C GLY A 386 4.22 -20.54 -2.16
N PHE A 387 3.25 -21.47 -2.25
CA PHE A 387 2.93 -22.18 -3.49
C PHE A 387 2.54 -21.20 -4.61
N LEU A 388 1.67 -20.24 -4.32
CA LEU A 388 1.24 -19.25 -5.32
C LEU A 388 2.39 -18.36 -5.77
N GLU A 389 3.22 -17.85 -4.85
CA GLU A 389 4.39 -17.06 -5.21
C GLU A 389 5.31 -17.83 -6.17
N GLU A 390 5.72 -19.05 -5.80
CA GLU A 390 6.62 -19.86 -6.62
C GLU A 390 6.02 -20.19 -7.99
N LYS A 391 4.79 -20.71 -8.02
CA LYS A 391 4.18 -21.20 -9.26
C LYS A 391 3.75 -20.09 -10.20
N VAL A 392 3.24 -18.98 -9.67
CA VAL A 392 2.86 -17.82 -10.51
C VAL A 392 4.10 -17.18 -11.11
N GLU A 393 5.18 -16.99 -10.34
CA GLU A 393 6.43 -16.48 -10.89
C GLU A 393 7.02 -17.43 -11.93
N ALA A 394 7.05 -18.73 -11.68
CA ALA A 394 7.54 -19.72 -12.64
C ALA A 394 6.72 -19.70 -13.94
N LEU A 395 5.39 -19.62 -13.82
CA LEU A 395 4.48 -19.55 -14.97
C LEU A 395 4.71 -18.27 -15.78
N ALA A 396 4.80 -17.11 -15.12
CA ALA A 396 5.05 -15.84 -15.78
C ALA A 396 6.45 -15.79 -16.42
N ARG A 397 7.47 -16.32 -15.74
CA ARG A 397 8.86 -16.40 -16.23
C ARG A 397 8.96 -17.30 -17.47
N GLY A 398 8.32 -18.47 -17.44
CA GLY A 398 8.28 -19.39 -18.58
C GLY A 398 7.62 -18.79 -19.83
N LYS A 399 6.82 -17.72 -19.66
CA LYS A 399 6.20 -16.97 -20.76
C LYS A 399 6.92 -15.66 -21.10
N GLY A 400 7.99 -15.30 -20.39
CA GLY A 400 8.68 -14.01 -20.55
C GLY A 400 7.85 -12.79 -20.11
N LEU A 401 6.87 -12.99 -19.22
CA LEU A 401 5.92 -11.97 -18.78
C LEU A 401 6.14 -11.52 -17.32
N LEU A 402 7.05 -12.17 -16.58
CA LEU A 402 7.36 -11.81 -15.21
C LEU A 402 8.06 -10.45 -15.16
N LEU A 403 7.60 -9.59 -14.25
CA LEU A 403 8.26 -8.33 -13.91
C LEU A 403 8.85 -8.45 -12.50
N ALA A 404 10.04 -7.90 -12.30
CA ALA A 404 10.77 -8.07 -11.04
C ALA A 404 10.02 -7.46 -9.85
N TYR A 405 9.38 -6.29 -10.05
CA TYR A 405 8.77 -5.47 -9.01
C TYR A 405 7.81 -6.24 -8.09
N LYS A 406 7.92 -6.00 -6.79
CA LYS A 406 6.99 -6.43 -5.76
C LYS A 406 6.53 -5.20 -4.97
N SER A 407 5.22 -5.08 -4.74
CA SER A 407 4.67 -3.92 -4.03
C SER A 407 4.87 -4.04 -2.51
N ALA A 408 5.58 -3.09 -1.89
CA ALA A 408 5.78 -3.05 -0.43
C ALA A 408 4.45 -3.01 0.34
N ASN A 409 3.42 -2.34 -0.19
CA ASN A 409 2.11 -2.26 0.46
C ASN A 409 1.35 -3.59 0.42
N PHE A 410 1.74 -4.52 -0.44
CA PHE A 410 1.05 -5.80 -0.66
C PHE A 410 1.98 -7.02 -0.53
N ALA A 411 3.10 -6.87 0.16
CA ALA A 411 4.09 -7.93 0.31
C ALA A 411 4.16 -8.45 1.74
N THR A 412 4.58 -9.70 1.89
CA THR A 412 4.99 -10.23 3.18
C THR A 412 6.46 -9.92 3.43
N GLY A 413 6.86 -9.82 4.70
CA GLY A 413 8.21 -9.40 5.11
C GLY A 413 9.36 -10.27 4.59
N HIS A 414 9.08 -11.50 4.14
CA HIS A 414 10.10 -12.38 3.56
C HIS A 414 10.37 -12.08 2.07
N GLN A 415 9.43 -11.44 1.37
CA GLN A 415 9.64 -11.03 -0.01
C GLN A 415 10.69 -9.92 -0.05
N LYS A 416 11.72 -10.10 -0.89
CA LYS A 416 12.81 -9.13 -1.05
C LYS A 416 12.35 -7.93 -1.89
N VAL A 417 11.51 -7.08 -1.30
CA VAL A 417 10.83 -5.99 -1.99
C VAL A 417 11.82 -4.95 -2.50
N LEU A 418 12.78 -4.48 -1.70
CA LEU A 418 13.72 -3.46 -2.17
C LEU A 418 14.65 -3.98 -3.27
N HIS A 419 15.06 -5.26 -3.21
CA HIS A 419 15.81 -5.90 -4.29
C HIS A 419 15.01 -5.92 -5.61
N SER A 420 13.68 -6.03 -5.53
CA SER A 420 12.79 -6.05 -6.70
C SER A 420 12.76 -4.73 -7.48
N TYR A 421 13.24 -3.63 -6.89
CA TYR A 421 13.24 -2.29 -7.50
C TYR A 421 14.38 -2.08 -8.50
N GLY A 422 15.24 -3.09 -8.70
CA GLY A 422 16.38 -3.06 -9.60
C GLY A 422 17.66 -2.57 -8.93
N ALA A 423 18.80 -3.00 -9.47
CA ALA A 423 20.12 -2.79 -8.85
C ALA A 423 20.48 -1.30 -8.66
N GLU A 424 20.11 -0.45 -9.61
CA GLU A 424 20.38 0.99 -9.55
C GLU A 424 19.59 1.67 -8.42
N ASN A 425 18.27 1.40 -8.32
CA ASN A 425 17.46 1.95 -7.25
C ASN A 425 17.89 1.40 -5.89
N LEU A 426 18.20 0.10 -5.80
CA LEU A 426 18.72 -0.48 -4.57
C LEU A 426 20.05 0.17 -4.14
N SER A 427 20.97 0.42 -5.09
CA SER A 427 22.22 1.14 -4.81
C SER A 427 21.94 2.53 -4.27
N ARG A 428 21.05 3.29 -4.92
CA ARG A 428 20.64 4.63 -4.46
C ARG A 428 20.01 4.62 -3.08
N LEU A 429 19.17 3.62 -2.77
CA LEU A 429 18.59 3.47 -1.44
C LEU A 429 19.68 3.17 -0.40
N LYS A 430 20.67 2.32 -0.72
CA LYS A 430 21.82 2.04 0.13
C LYS A 430 22.71 3.27 0.32
N GLU A 431 22.99 4.02 -0.73
CA GLU A 431 23.77 5.27 -0.69
C GLU A 431 23.06 6.35 0.11
N THR A 432 21.74 6.48 -0.09
CA THR A 432 20.90 7.36 0.71
C THR A 432 20.99 6.91 2.16
N ALA A 433 20.66 5.66 2.49
CA ALA A 433 20.79 5.15 3.85
C ALA A 433 22.22 5.30 4.41
N ALA A 434 23.30 5.21 3.64
CA ALA A 434 24.65 5.42 4.17
C ALA A 434 24.97 6.91 4.43
N LYS A 435 24.44 7.84 3.62
CA LYS A 435 24.60 9.29 3.80
C LYS A 435 23.76 9.83 4.95
N TYR A 436 22.58 9.25 5.08
CA TYR A 436 21.52 9.68 5.97
C TYR A 436 21.68 8.90 7.30
N ASP A 437 22.02 7.61 7.24
CA ASP A 437 22.22 6.68 8.36
C ASP A 437 23.57 5.97 8.56
N PRO A 438 24.71 6.70 8.71
CA PRO A 438 26.01 6.04 8.79
C PRO A 438 26.23 4.98 9.87
N GLU A 439 25.67 5.11 11.08
CA GLU A 439 25.77 4.09 12.13
C GLU A 439 24.68 3.00 11.99
N GLY A 440 23.74 3.13 11.07
CA GLY A 440 22.72 2.12 10.81
C GLY A 440 21.67 2.04 11.92
N PHE A 441 21.31 3.14 12.58
CA PHE A 441 20.34 3.16 13.68
C PHE A 441 19.04 2.46 13.31
N PHE A 442 18.37 2.83 12.21
CA PHE A 442 17.09 2.19 11.87
C PHE A 442 17.34 0.77 11.36
N GLN A 443 18.46 0.54 10.66
CA GLN A 443 18.89 -0.79 10.23
C GLN A 443 19.31 -1.69 11.40
N LYS A 444 19.52 -1.19 12.61
CA LYS A 444 19.85 -1.96 13.81
C LYS A 444 18.67 -2.06 14.75
N LEU A 445 18.05 -0.94 15.10
CA LEU A 445 17.08 -0.84 16.18
C LEU A 445 15.62 -0.97 15.71
N GLN A 446 15.32 -0.69 14.44
CA GLN A 446 13.98 -0.95 13.94
C GLN A 446 13.73 -2.46 13.84
N TYR A 447 12.52 -2.87 14.24
CA TYR A 447 12.12 -4.26 14.33
C TYR A 447 11.95 -4.89 12.93
N GLY A 448 11.05 -4.35 12.10
CA GLY A 448 10.80 -4.77 10.71
C GLY A 448 10.58 -3.58 9.76
N GLY A 449 9.86 -3.76 8.65
CA GLY A 449 9.53 -2.67 7.70
C GLY A 449 10.27 -2.71 6.36
N PHE A 450 10.54 -3.90 5.81
CA PHE A 450 11.38 -4.09 4.61
C PHE A 450 12.74 -3.39 4.73
N LEU A 451 13.46 -3.67 5.82
CA LEU A 451 14.74 -3.03 6.09
C LEU A 451 15.78 -3.42 5.03
N LEU A 452 16.63 -2.48 4.63
CA LEU A 452 17.73 -2.71 3.70
C LEU A 452 18.61 -3.89 4.15
N ARG A 453 18.95 -4.02 5.44
CA ARG A 453 19.73 -5.17 5.96
C ARG A 453 19.15 -6.53 5.59
N ASP A 454 17.83 -6.61 5.40
CA ASP A 454 17.08 -7.84 5.17
C ASP A 454 16.58 -7.95 3.71
N ASN A 455 16.67 -6.89 2.91
CA ASN A 455 16.12 -6.78 1.55
C ASN A 455 17.16 -6.42 0.48
N ALA A 456 18.43 -6.28 0.87
CA ALA A 456 19.57 -5.85 0.07
C ALA A 456 20.29 -6.93 -0.71
#